data_AF-A0A3A4ZI71-F1
#
_entry.id   AF-A0A3A4ZI71-F1
#
_cell.length_a   1.000
_cell.length_b   1.000
_cell.length_c   1.000
_cell.angle_alpha   90.00
_cell.angle_beta   90.00
_cell.angle_gamma   90.00
#
_symmetry.space_group_name_H-M   'P 1'
#
loop_
_entity.id
_entity.type
_entity.pdbx_description
1 polymer ?
#
loop_
_entity_poly.entity_id
_entity_poly.type
_entity_poly.pdbx_seq_one_letter_code
_entity_poly.pdbx_strand_id
1 'polypeptide(L)'
;TITWLLFKSFFWRMKEKYIIRDFHPLVFFYFLGLLFSFLTLILSTRLIYFWIDTGHIMKINALATMFSFMSANLFTLFAMWFDMEANKDLKA
;
A
#
# COMPACT_ATOMS: atom_id res chain seq x y z
N THR A 1 17.39 16.73 -8.63
CA THR A 1 17.68 15.53 -7.82
C THR A 1 17.04 14.33 -8.49
N ILE A 2 17.82 13.28 -8.77
CA ILE A 2 17.38 12.09 -9.51
C ILE A 2 16.15 11.41 -8.86
N THR A 3 16.05 11.45 -7.53
CA THR A 3 14.92 10.91 -6.75
C THR A 3 13.55 11.51 -7.11
N TRP A 4 13.49 12.82 -7.39
CA TRP A 4 12.25 13.50 -7.78
C TRP A 4 11.79 13.13 -9.19
N LEU A 5 12.75 12.96 -10.10
CA LEU A 5 12.49 12.51 -11.47
C LEU A 5 12.00 11.06 -11.52
N LEU A 6 12.55 10.18 -10.66
CA LEU A 6 12.08 8.81 -10.49
C LEU A 6 10.65 8.76 -9.97
N PHE A 7 10.36 9.51 -8.91
CA PHE A 7 9.01 9.61 -8.35
C PHE A 7 8.01 10.11 -9.40
N LYS A 8 8.31 11.26 -10.04
CA LYS A 8 7.43 11.85 -11.07
C LYS A 8 7.20 10.91 -12.25
N SER A 9 8.25 10.27 -12.76
CA SER A 9 8.12 9.34 -13.90
C SER A 9 7.37 8.07 -13.53
N PHE A 10 7.49 7.59 -12.30
CA PHE A 10 6.72 6.45 -11.79
C PHE A 10 5.23 6.75 -11.77
N PHE A 11 4.81 7.89 -11.21
CA PHE A 11 3.40 8.28 -11.19
C PHE A 11 2.85 8.60 -12.58
N TRP A 12 3.66 9.21 -13.46
CA TRP A 12 3.27 9.45 -14.86
C TRP A 12 3.01 8.14 -15.61
N ARG A 13 3.90 7.14 -15.50
CA ARG A 13 3.71 5.82 -16.13
C ARG A 13 2.52 5.06 -15.56
N MET A 14 2.31 5.11 -14.24
CA MET A 14 1.11 4.51 -13.62
C MET A 14 -0.18 5.13 -14.18
N LYS A 15 -0.23 6.46 -14.30
CA LYS A 15 -1.44 7.16 -14.73
C LYS A 15 -1.73 6.98 -16.23
N GLU A 16 -0.73 7.19 -17.07
CA GLU A 16 -0.90 7.20 -18.54
C GLU A 16 -1.18 5.79 -19.09
N LYS A 17 -0.49 4.76 -18.56
CA LYS A 17 -0.58 3.38 -19.09
C LYS A 17 -1.70 2.55 -18.44
N TYR A 18 -1.98 2.74 -17.14
CA TYR A 18 -2.88 1.83 -16.39
C TYR A 18 -4.23 2.42 -15.98
N ILE A 19 -4.43 3.76 -16.04
CA ILE A 19 -5.72 4.38 -15.67
C ILE A 19 -6.59 4.69 -16.90
N ILE A 20 -5.99 5.04 -18.05
CA ILE A 20 -6.74 5.58 -19.20
C ILE A 20 -6.95 4.55 -20.31
N ARG A 21 -6.05 3.56 -20.50
CA ARG A 21 -6.10 2.65 -21.67
C ARG A 21 -6.66 1.26 -21.38
N ASP A 22 -6.41 0.71 -20.20
CA ASP A 22 -6.92 -0.59 -19.76
C ASP A 22 -7.17 -0.52 -18.26
N PHE A 23 -8.42 -0.64 -17.79
CA PHE A 23 -8.77 -0.67 -16.35
C PHE A 23 -8.14 -1.89 -15.67
N HIS A 24 -6.84 -1.82 -15.37
CA HIS A 24 -6.13 -2.91 -14.74
C HIS A 24 -6.48 -2.94 -13.25
N PRO A 25 -6.91 -4.11 -12.72
CA PRO A 25 -7.10 -4.32 -11.29
C PRO A 25 -5.88 -3.91 -10.43
N LEU A 26 -4.71 -3.83 -11.05
CA LEU A 26 -3.45 -3.32 -10.50
C LEU A 26 -3.60 -2.01 -9.72
N VAL A 27 -4.34 -1.04 -10.26
CA VAL A 27 -4.50 0.29 -9.64
C VAL A 27 -5.25 0.17 -8.31
N PHE A 28 -6.23 -0.73 -8.22
CA PHE A 28 -6.96 -1.00 -6.98
C PHE A 28 -6.05 -1.61 -5.91
N PHE A 29 -5.16 -2.53 -6.28
CA PHE A 29 -4.22 -3.13 -5.34
C PHE A 29 -3.21 -2.10 -4.79
N TYR A 30 -2.65 -1.24 -5.63
CA TYR A 30 -1.79 -0.15 -5.15
C TYR A 30 -2.55 0.86 -4.28
N PHE A 31 -3.77 1.24 -4.67
CA PHE A 31 -4.60 2.15 -3.88
C PHE A 31 -4.95 1.56 -2.51
N LEU A 32 -5.39 0.30 -2.47
CA LEU A 32 -5.70 -0.41 -1.22
C LEU A 32 -4.44 -0.60 -0.37
N GLY A 33 -3.31 -1.00 -0.96
CA GLY A 33 -2.04 -1.13 -0.26
C GLY A 33 -1.60 0.17 0.41
N LEU A 34 -1.70 1.29 -0.30
CA LEU A 34 -1.44 2.63 0.25
C LEU A 34 -2.45 3.00 1.34
N LEU A 35 -3.74 2.79 1.12
CA LEU A 35 -4.79 3.09 2.09
C LEU A 35 -4.60 2.31 3.39
N PHE A 36 -4.35 1.00 3.31
CA PHE A 36 -4.06 0.17 4.48
C PHE A 36 -2.73 0.52 5.14
N SER A 37 -1.73 0.97 4.37
CA SER A 37 -0.48 1.48 4.96
C SER A 37 -0.73 2.74 5.81
N PHE A 38 -1.52 3.69 5.30
CA PHE A 38 -1.93 4.87 6.07
C PHE A 38 -2.77 4.51 7.31
N LEU A 39 -3.75 3.61 7.16
CA LEU A 39 -4.53 3.12 8.29
C LEU A 39 -3.65 2.47 9.36
N THR A 40 -2.65 1.68 8.94
CA THR A 40 -1.71 1.03 9.86
C THR A 40 -0.90 2.05 10.64
N LEU A 41 -0.44 3.14 10.00
CA LEU A 41 0.25 4.23 10.70
C LEU A 41 -0.66 4.87 11.74
N ILE A 42 -1.89 5.24 11.37
CA ILE A 42 -2.86 5.89 12.28
C ILE A 42 -3.20 4.98 13.46
N LEU A 43 -3.51 3.70 13.20
CA LEU A 43 -3.86 2.72 14.22
C LEU A 43 -2.68 2.39 15.14
N SER A 44 -1.46 2.33 14.60
CA SER A 44 -0.25 2.11 15.39
C SER A 44 0.04 3.29 16.32
N THR A 45 -0.06 4.53 15.82
CA THR A 45 0.09 5.73 16.65
C THR A 45 -0.98 5.78 17.74
N ARG A 46 -2.24 5.47 17.41
CA ARG A 46 -3.33 5.38 18.38
C ARG A 46 -3.05 4.30 19.43
N LEU A 47 -2.57 3.12 19.03
CA LEU A 47 -2.26 2.02 19.94
C LEU A 47 -1.16 2.42 20.94
N ILE A 48 -0.10 3.09 20.46
CA ILE A 48 0.99 3.58 21.32
C ILE A 48 0.47 4.64 22.29
N TYR A 49 -0.37 5.57 21.82
CA TYR A 49 -0.97 6.59 22.68
C TYR A 49 -1.79 6.00 23.84
N PHE A 50 -2.72 5.07 23.53
CA PHE A 50 -3.51 4.40 24.57
C PHE A 50 -2.66 3.49 25.48
N TRP A 51 -1.59 2.91 24.95
CA TRP A 51 -0.68 2.11 25.76
C TRP A 51 0.06 2.95 26.79
N ILE A 52 0.49 4.17 26.44
CA ILE A 52 1.15 5.08 27.37
C ILE A 52 0.17 5.60 28.43
N ASP A 53 -1.06 5.93 28.05
CA ASP A 53 -2.07 6.50 28.97
C ASP A 53 -2.63 5.46 29.95
N THR A 54 -3.04 4.30 29.44
CA THR A 54 -3.74 3.28 30.25
C THR A 54 -2.82 2.16 30.75
N GLY A 55 -1.59 2.05 30.22
CA GLY A 55 -0.63 0.98 30.57
C GLY A 55 -1.00 -0.41 30.04
N HIS A 56 -2.21 -0.60 29.50
CA HIS A 56 -2.71 -1.87 28.96
C HIS A 56 -3.13 -1.72 27.49
N ILE A 57 -2.65 -2.64 26.65
CA ILE A 57 -3.06 -2.74 25.24
C ILE A 57 -4.42 -3.46 25.13
N MET A 58 -5.45 -2.77 24.65
CA MET A 58 -6.75 -3.40 24.35
C MET A 58 -6.60 -4.39 23.19
N LYS A 59 -7.04 -5.64 23.39
CA LYS A 59 -6.89 -6.73 22.41
C LYS A 59 -7.46 -6.37 21.03
N ILE A 60 -8.59 -5.66 20.98
CA ILE A 60 -9.22 -5.27 19.72
C ILE A 60 -8.40 -4.25 18.92
N ASN A 61 -7.74 -3.30 19.60
CA ASN A 61 -6.88 -2.31 18.94
C ASN A 61 -5.64 -3.00 18.36
N ALA A 62 -5.02 -3.91 19.11
CA ALA A 62 -3.89 -4.69 18.63
C ALA A 62 -4.24 -5.54 17.41
N LEU A 63 -5.39 -6.23 17.45
CA LEU A 63 -5.86 -7.06 16.34
C LEU A 63 -6.16 -6.23 15.10
N ALA A 64 -6.81 -5.06 15.25
CA ALA A 64 -7.08 -4.15 14.14
C ALA A 64 -5.80 -3.61 13.51
N THR A 65 -4.80 -3.23 14.32
CA THR A 65 -3.49 -2.77 13.82
C THR A 65 -2.75 -3.87 13.07
N MET A 66 -2.70 -5.09 13.63
CA MET A 66 -2.05 -6.24 12.97
C MET A 66 -2.76 -6.64 11.67
N PHE A 67 -4.09 -6.67 11.67
CA PHE A 67 -4.88 -6.95 10.48
C PHE A 67 -4.61 -5.91 9.38
N SER A 68 -4.65 -4.62 9.75
CA SER A 68 -4.36 -3.53 8.82
C SER A 68 -2.95 -3.63 8.24
N PHE A 69 -1.95 -3.97 9.07
CA PHE A 69 -0.57 -4.16 8.64
C PHE A 69 -0.44 -5.35 7.66
N MET A 70 -1.04 -6.49 7.98
CA MET A 70 -1.02 -7.67 7.09
C MET A 70 -1.69 -7.35 5.74
N SER A 71 -2.86 -6.71 5.75
CA SER A 71 -3.56 -6.31 4.53
C SER A 71 -2.76 -5.31 3.69
N ALA A 72 -2.08 -4.34 4.31
CA ALA A 72 -1.21 -3.38 3.61
C ALA A 72 -0.10 -4.09 2.82
N ASN A 73 0.60 -5.02 3.48
CA ASN A 73 1.66 -5.80 2.84
C ASN A 73 1.11 -6.70 1.75
N LEU A 74 0.01 -7.41 2.01
CA LEU A 74 -0.62 -8.32 1.05
C LEU A 74 -1.02 -7.60 -0.24
N PHE A 75 -1.74 -6.48 -0.14
CA PHE A 75 -2.19 -5.73 -1.32
C PHE A 75 -1.02 -5.09 -2.07
N THR A 76 0.00 -4.59 -1.37
CA THR A 76 1.19 -4.00 -2.02
C THR A 76 2.01 -5.06 -2.76
N LEU A 77 2.19 -6.24 -2.16
CA LEU A 77 2.90 -7.36 -2.80
C LEU A 77 2.11 -7.93 -3.98
N PHE A 78 0.78 -8.07 -3.85
CA PHE A 78 -0.05 -8.44 -4.99
C PHE A 78 0.02 -7.41 -6.11
N ALA A 79 0.00 -6.12 -5.79
CA ALA A 79 0.17 -5.07 -6.79
C ALA A 79 1.49 -5.26 -7.55
N MET A 80 2.61 -5.46 -6.84
CA MET A 80 3.91 -5.69 -7.47
C MET A 80 3.95 -6.99 -8.29
N TRP A 81 3.32 -8.06 -7.79
CA TRP A 81 3.22 -9.32 -8.51
C TRP A 81 2.45 -9.16 -9.83
N PHE A 82 1.29 -8.51 -9.80
CA PHE A 82 0.49 -8.26 -11.00
C PHE A 82 1.21 -7.31 -11.98
N ASP A 83 1.97 -6.33 -11.48
CA ASP A 83 2.78 -5.46 -12.35
C ASP A 83 3.88 -6.27 -13.06
N MET A 84 4.49 -7.22 -12.35
CA MET A 84 5.47 -8.13 -12.96
C MET A 84 4.82 -9.02 -14.01
N GLU A 85 3.66 -9.62 -13.74
CA GLU A 85 2.91 -10.47 -14.67
C GLU A 85 2.55 -9.71 -15.95
N ALA A 86 1.99 -8.50 -15.81
CA ALA A 86 1.59 -7.66 -16.94
C ALA A 86 2.78 -7.21 -17.82
N ASN A 87 4.00 -7.21 -17.28
CA ASN A 87 5.21 -6.82 -18.00
C ASN A 87 6.08 -8.03 -18.43
N LYS A 88 5.63 -9.28 -18.28
CA LYS A 88 6.39 -10.47 -18.71
C LYS A 88 6.60 -10.53 -20.22
N ASP A 89 5.60 -10.09 -21.00
CA ASP A 89 5.61 -10.18 -22.47
C ASP A 89 6.50 -9.11 -23.13
N LEU A 90 7.00 -8.14 -22.36
CA LEU A 90 7.89 -7.08 -22.84
C LEU A 90 9.38 -7.47 -22.82
N LYS A 91 9.72 -8.70 -22.44
CA LYS A 91 11.10 -9.23 -22.43
C LYS A 91 11.50 -9.94 -23.74
N ALA A 92 10.96 -9.50 -24.88
CA ALA A 92 11.41 -9.95 -26.21
C ALA A 92 12.66 -9.17 -26.65
#